data_AF-A0A4Y7L4Q4-F1
#
_entry.id   AF-A0A4Y7L4Q4-F1
#
_cell.length_a   1.000
_cell.length_b   1.000
_cell.length_c   1.000
_cell.angle_alpha   90.00
_cell.angle_beta   90.00
_cell.angle_gamma   90.00
#
_symmetry.space_group_name_H-M   'P 1'
#
loop_
_entity.id
_entity.type
_entity.pdbx_description
1 polymer ?
#
loop_
_entity_poly.entity_id
_entity_poly.type
_entity_poly.pdbx_seq_one_letter_code
_entity_poly.pdbx_strand_id
1 'polypeptide(L)'
;MKSSAILLLLVEIFLVQHVGVLSVQQDFDFFYFVQQWPGSHQDTVQGCSSKPGKIKSDFGIHGLWPNYVDGTYPTYCDFENPFNPTSISDIEKKLQKNWPVIDCPNNDGLKFWGHEWDKHGTCSESILDQEEYFEKALKLKKKIKLLHILHKEGIKPDGGFYSSYQIKKAIEDEIEVTPIHQLQ
;
A
#
# COMPACT_ATOMS: atom_id res chain seq x y z
N MET A 1 42.06 -42.60 35.97
CA MET A 1 41.46 -41.29 36.33
C MET A 1 41.62 -40.30 35.17
N LYS A 2 40.88 -40.44 34.06
CA LYS A 2 40.81 -39.42 32.98
C LYS A 2 39.44 -39.33 32.28
N SER A 3 38.46 -40.17 32.66
CA SER A 3 37.19 -40.28 31.93
C SER A 3 36.06 -39.40 32.49
N SER A 4 36.19 -38.85 33.70
CA SER A 4 35.08 -38.14 34.37
C SER A 4 34.97 -36.66 34.00
N ALA A 5 36.08 -36.03 33.56
CA ALA A 5 36.09 -34.61 33.19
C ALA A 5 35.50 -34.35 31.80
N ILE A 6 35.60 -35.33 30.88
CA ILE A 6 35.09 -35.21 29.51
C ILE A 6 33.56 -35.29 29.50
N LEU A 7 32.97 -36.05 30.42
CA LEU A 7 31.51 -36.20 30.51
C LEU A 7 30.83 -34.93 31.06
N LEU A 8 31.49 -34.18 31.95
CA LEU A 8 30.95 -32.94 32.51
C LEU A 8 30.92 -31.79 31.48
N LEU A 9 31.90 -31.72 30.58
CA LEU A 9 31.94 -30.73 29.49
C LEU A 9 30.83 -30.93 28.45
N LEU A 10 30.37 -32.16 28.23
CA LEU A 10 29.31 -32.47 27.26
C LEU A 10 27.91 -32.13 27.79
N VAL A 11 27.72 -32.11 29.12
CA VAL A 11 26.43 -31.78 29.74
C VAL A 11 26.17 -30.27 29.72
N GLU A 12 27.20 -29.44 29.85
CA GLU A 12 27.02 -27.97 29.77
C GLU A 12 26.76 -27.49 28.33
N ILE A 13 27.26 -28.21 27.32
CA ILE A 13 27.00 -27.88 25.90
C ILE A 13 25.53 -28.17 25.52
N PHE A 14 24.83 -29.05 26.25
CA PHE A 14 23.44 -29.41 25.95
C PHE A 14 22.37 -28.47 26.55
N LEU A 15 22.77 -27.50 27.39
CA LEU A 15 21.85 -26.53 28.00
C LEU A 15 21.89 -25.15 27.35
N VAL A 16 22.59 -24.99 26.22
CA VAL A 16 22.26 -23.89 25.28
C VAL A 16 21.09 -24.36 24.44
N GLN A 17 19.92 -24.48 25.11
CA GLN A 17 18.65 -24.46 24.41
C GLN A 17 18.67 -23.20 23.56
N HIS A 18 18.68 -23.42 22.26
CA HIS A 18 18.52 -22.39 21.27
C HIS A 18 17.17 -21.75 21.58
N VAL A 19 17.18 -20.65 22.33
CA VAL A 19 16.14 -19.64 22.21
C VAL A 19 16.35 -19.10 20.81
N GLY A 20 15.81 -19.83 19.84
CA GLY A 20 15.51 -19.30 18.54
C GLY A 20 14.49 -18.22 18.81
N VAL A 21 14.97 -17.01 19.07
CA VAL A 21 14.19 -15.83 18.78
C VAL A 21 13.88 -15.98 17.31
N LEU A 22 12.66 -16.44 16.99
CA LEU A 22 12.06 -16.13 15.71
C LEU A 22 12.02 -14.62 15.71
N SER A 23 13.09 -14.02 15.22
CA SER A 23 13.07 -12.63 14.83
C SER A 23 12.02 -12.62 13.74
N VAL A 24 10.80 -12.19 14.07
CA VAL A 24 9.88 -11.69 13.06
C VAL A 24 10.64 -10.52 12.48
N GLN A 25 11.40 -10.79 11.41
CA GLN A 25 12.11 -9.77 10.69
C GLN A 25 11.01 -8.85 10.18
N GLN A 26 10.99 -7.62 10.67
CA GLN A 26 10.09 -6.64 10.10
C GLN A 26 10.59 -6.40 8.68
N ASP A 27 9.90 -6.95 7.69
CA ASP A 27 10.36 -7.01 6.30
C ASP A 27 10.37 -5.64 5.60
N PHE A 28 9.95 -4.56 6.27
CA PHE A 28 9.94 -3.17 5.78
C PHE A 28 9.88 -2.14 6.92
N ASP A 29 10.19 -0.87 6.62
CA ASP A 29 10.26 0.21 7.62
C ASP A 29 8.97 1.04 7.72
N PHE A 30 8.35 1.38 6.59
CA PHE A 30 7.13 2.19 6.53
C PHE A 30 6.28 1.87 5.29
N PHE A 31 5.08 2.44 5.23
CA PHE A 31 4.21 2.35 4.04
C PHE A 31 4.15 3.67 3.28
N TYR A 32 4.24 3.62 1.96
CA TYR A 32 3.60 4.62 1.10
C TYR A 32 2.14 4.26 0.90
N PHE A 33 1.23 5.13 1.34
CA PHE A 33 -0.17 5.07 0.94
C PHE A 33 -0.38 5.99 -0.27
N VAL A 34 -0.59 5.39 -1.44
CA VAL A 34 -0.59 6.10 -2.71
C VAL A 34 -2.02 6.26 -3.22
N GLN A 35 -2.36 7.49 -3.58
CA GLN A 35 -3.64 7.85 -4.19
C GLN A 35 -3.39 8.50 -5.55
N GLN A 36 -4.25 8.20 -6.51
CA GLN A 36 -4.15 8.67 -7.88
C GLN A 36 -5.37 9.50 -8.29
N TRP A 37 -5.13 10.57 -9.05
CA TRP A 37 -6.18 11.41 -9.62
C TRP A 37 -6.59 10.89 -11.00
N PRO A 38 -7.84 10.44 -11.20
CA PRO A 38 -8.27 9.88 -12.48
C PRO A 38 -8.21 10.87 -13.65
N GLY A 39 -8.38 12.17 -13.40
CA GLY A 39 -8.32 13.18 -14.47
C GLY A 39 -6.93 13.24 -15.12
N SER A 40 -5.86 13.15 -14.34
CA SER A 40 -4.49 13.20 -14.89
C SER A 40 -4.16 11.99 -15.75
N HIS A 41 -4.72 10.82 -15.43
CA HIS A 41 -4.52 9.61 -16.23
C HIS A 41 -5.28 9.67 -17.56
N GLN A 42 -6.50 10.20 -17.55
CA GLN A 42 -7.35 10.34 -18.74
C GLN A 42 -6.79 11.30 -19.80
N ASP A 43 -5.98 12.28 -19.37
CA ASP A 43 -5.35 13.26 -20.26
C ASP A 43 -4.06 12.75 -20.92
N THR A 44 -3.60 11.53 -20.60
CA THR A 44 -2.41 10.92 -21.20
C THR A 44 -2.70 10.19 -22.52
N VAL A 45 -1.66 9.90 -23.31
CA VAL A 45 -1.76 9.11 -24.57
C VAL A 45 -2.27 7.68 -24.32
N GLN A 46 -2.04 7.13 -23.13
CA GLN A 46 -2.58 5.84 -22.68
C GLN A 46 -3.95 5.97 -22.01
N GLY A 47 -4.36 7.19 -21.65
CA GLY A 47 -5.63 7.50 -21.04
C GLY A 47 -6.77 7.17 -21.98
N CYS A 48 -7.71 6.38 -21.50
CA CYS A 48 -8.94 6.17 -22.25
C CYS A 48 -9.93 7.29 -22.01
N SER A 49 -10.55 7.73 -23.11
CA SER A 49 -11.71 8.61 -23.12
C SER A 49 -12.95 7.89 -22.56
N SER A 50 -12.89 7.49 -21.29
CA SER A 50 -14.05 7.00 -20.57
C SER A 50 -15.07 8.14 -20.51
N LYS A 51 -16.31 7.87 -20.92
CA LYS A 51 -17.36 8.90 -21.00
C LYS A 51 -17.42 9.71 -19.69
N PRO A 52 -17.45 11.04 -19.75
CA PRO A 52 -17.59 11.88 -18.56
C PRO A 52 -18.85 11.46 -17.79
N GLY A 53 -18.67 11.14 -16.50
CA GLY A 53 -19.78 10.85 -15.58
C GLY A 53 -19.80 9.46 -14.91
N LYS A 54 -18.88 8.53 -15.22
CA LYS A 54 -18.86 7.20 -14.57
C LYS A 54 -17.92 7.06 -13.37
N ILE A 55 -16.80 7.79 -13.35
CA ILE A 55 -15.89 7.82 -12.19
C ILE A 55 -16.20 9.09 -11.41
N LYS A 56 -16.48 8.97 -10.10
CA LYS A 56 -16.57 10.15 -9.23
C LYS A 56 -15.25 10.91 -9.34
N SER A 57 -15.31 12.23 -9.52
CA SER A 57 -14.13 13.11 -9.52
C SER A 57 -13.50 13.17 -8.13
N ASP A 58 -12.96 12.06 -7.64
CA ASP A 58 -12.22 11.91 -6.39
C ASP A 58 -10.97 11.08 -6.65
N PHE A 59 -9.98 11.24 -5.76
CA PHE A 59 -8.79 10.40 -5.78
C PHE A 59 -9.20 8.94 -5.52
N GLY A 60 -8.60 8.01 -6.26
CA GLY A 60 -8.67 6.58 -6.01
C GLY A 60 -7.41 6.09 -5.30
N ILE A 61 -7.49 5.02 -4.53
CA ILE A 61 -6.30 4.30 -4.06
C ILE A 61 -5.57 3.76 -5.29
N HIS A 62 -4.25 3.90 -5.30
CA HIS A 62 -3.38 3.17 -6.20
C HIS A 62 -2.78 1.97 -5.47
N GLY A 63 -2.23 2.18 -4.27
CA GLY A 63 -1.53 1.14 -3.54
C GLY A 63 -1.16 1.47 -2.10
N LEU A 64 -0.77 0.44 -1.36
CA LEU A 64 -0.21 0.53 -0.01
C LEU A 64 1.13 -0.23 -0.02
N TRP A 65 2.24 0.49 -0.09
CA TRP A 65 3.53 -0.10 -0.45
C TRP A 65 4.49 -0.12 0.72
N PRO A 66 4.88 -1.31 1.22
CA PRO A 66 6.03 -1.47 2.09
C PRO A 66 7.30 -0.88 1.48
N ASN A 67 8.05 -0.10 2.25
CA ASN A 67 9.26 0.59 1.81
C ASN A 67 10.34 0.59 2.90
N TYR A 68 11.59 0.71 2.47
CA TYR A 68 12.75 0.91 3.34
C TYR A 68 13.16 2.38 3.39
N VAL A 69 13.79 2.78 4.51
CA VAL A 69 14.29 4.16 4.73
C VAL A 69 15.42 4.54 3.77
N ASP A 70 16.10 3.57 3.16
CA ASP A 70 17.15 3.79 2.16
C ASP A 70 16.61 4.14 0.76
N GLY A 71 15.29 4.15 0.59
CA GLY A 71 14.60 4.46 -0.66
C GLY A 71 14.33 3.24 -1.55
N THR A 72 14.84 2.06 -1.19
CA THR A 72 14.46 0.80 -1.84
C THR A 72 13.15 0.25 -1.28
N TYR A 73 12.62 -0.83 -1.88
CA TYR A 73 11.39 -1.47 -1.42
C TYR A 73 11.36 -2.96 -1.77
N PRO A 74 10.77 -3.80 -0.90
CA PRO A 74 10.58 -5.21 -1.18
C PRO A 74 9.46 -5.40 -2.21
N THR A 75 9.55 -6.45 -3.04
CA THR A 75 8.49 -6.83 -3.98
C THR A 75 8.37 -8.33 -4.12
N TYR A 76 7.16 -8.84 -4.33
CA TYR A 76 6.91 -10.27 -4.61
C TYR A 76 7.52 -11.17 -3.52
N CYS A 77 7.16 -10.90 -2.27
CA CYS A 77 7.81 -11.51 -1.11
C CYS A 77 7.34 -12.94 -0.82
N ASP A 78 6.14 -13.31 -1.28
CA ASP A 78 5.61 -14.67 -1.14
C ASP A 78 4.93 -15.10 -2.45
N PHE A 79 5.48 -16.14 -3.09
CA PHE A 79 4.90 -16.75 -4.29
C PHE A 79 3.94 -17.91 -3.95
N GLU A 80 3.97 -18.40 -2.72
CA GLU A 80 3.11 -19.47 -2.22
C GLU A 80 1.78 -18.92 -1.65
N ASN A 81 1.68 -17.61 -1.41
CA ASN A 81 0.44 -16.93 -1.05
C ASN A 81 -0.07 -15.92 -2.12
N PRO A 82 -0.41 -16.39 -3.34
CA PRO A 82 -0.92 -15.53 -4.39
C PRO A 82 -2.30 -14.98 -4.04
N PHE A 83 -2.66 -13.87 -4.69
CA PHE A 83 -3.95 -13.21 -4.53
C PHE A 83 -5.13 -14.18 -4.64
N ASN A 84 -5.93 -14.22 -3.57
CA ASN A 84 -7.17 -14.97 -3.51
C ASN A 84 -8.37 -14.01 -3.57
N PRO A 85 -9.15 -13.97 -4.65
CA PRO A 85 -10.29 -13.05 -4.75
C PRO A 85 -11.40 -13.35 -3.72
N THR A 86 -11.49 -14.57 -3.19
CA THR A 86 -12.53 -14.93 -2.22
C THR A 86 -12.32 -14.23 -0.87
N SER A 87 -11.09 -13.98 -0.45
CA SER A 87 -10.80 -13.32 0.85
C SER A 87 -11.20 -11.84 0.89
N ILE A 88 -11.48 -11.23 -0.26
CA ILE A 88 -11.92 -9.82 -0.35
C ILE A 88 -13.38 -9.69 -0.77
N SER A 89 -14.13 -10.78 -0.89
CA SER A 89 -15.50 -10.78 -1.44
C SER A 89 -16.45 -9.85 -0.66
N ASP A 90 -16.29 -9.77 0.67
CA ASP A 90 -17.10 -8.89 1.53
C ASP A 90 -16.77 -7.39 1.37
N ILE A 91 -15.58 -7.06 0.87
CA ILE A 91 -15.11 -5.68 0.69
C ILE A 91 -14.98 -5.27 -0.79
N GLU A 92 -15.28 -6.17 -1.73
CA GLU A 92 -15.12 -5.94 -3.18
C GLU A 92 -15.83 -4.66 -3.64
N LYS A 93 -17.09 -4.44 -3.23
CA LYS A 93 -17.83 -3.21 -3.57
C LYS A 93 -17.18 -1.93 -3.03
N LYS A 94 -16.50 -2.01 -1.88
CA LYS A 94 -15.74 -0.89 -1.32
C LYS A 94 -14.48 -0.65 -2.15
N LEU A 95 -13.81 -1.71 -2.59
CA LEU A 95 -12.64 -1.64 -3.47
C LEU A 95 -13.00 -1.06 -4.85
N GLN A 96 -14.05 -1.54 -5.51
CA GLN A 96 -14.55 -0.97 -6.79
C GLN A 96 -14.77 0.54 -6.71
N LYS A 97 -15.24 1.04 -5.56
CA LYS A 97 -15.53 2.46 -5.36
C LYS A 97 -14.31 3.30 -5.03
N ASN A 98 -13.39 2.77 -4.21
CA ASN A 98 -12.33 3.56 -3.57
C ASN A 98 -10.93 3.23 -4.10
N TRP A 99 -10.77 2.07 -4.72
CA TRP A 99 -9.55 1.58 -5.38
C TRP A 99 -9.86 1.22 -6.85
N PRO A 100 -10.40 2.16 -7.64
CA PRO A 100 -10.85 1.88 -9.00
C PRO A 100 -9.66 1.64 -9.94
N VAL A 101 -9.87 0.77 -10.93
CA VAL A 101 -9.00 0.68 -12.10
C VAL A 101 -9.29 1.88 -13.01
N ILE A 102 -8.22 2.58 -13.40
CA ILE A 102 -8.32 3.78 -14.26
C ILE A 102 -7.86 3.45 -15.70
N ASP A 103 -7.17 2.33 -15.89
CA ASP A 103 -6.77 1.79 -17.20
C ASP A 103 -7.96 1.26 -18.01
N CYS A 104 -7.78 1.18 -19.33
CA CYS A 104 -8.76 0.56 -20.23
C CYS A 104 -8.27 -0.71 -20.92
N PRO A 105 -9.18 -1.66 -21.20
CA PRO A 105 -10.63 -1.61 -20.94
C PRO A 105 -10.98 -1.72 -19.45
N ASN A 106 -12.07 -1.05 -19.05
CA ASN A 106 -12.58 -1.12 -17.69
C ASN A 106 -12.84 -2.59 -17.31
N ASN A 107 -12.34 -3.03 -16.17
CA ASN A 107 -12.46 -4.40 -15.69
C ASN A 107 -13.01 -4.43 -14.26
N ASP A 108 -13.18 -5.63 -13.71
CA ASP A 108 -13.71 -5.88 -12.36
C ASP A 108 -12.78 -5.45 -11.22
N GLY A 109 -11.54 -5.05 -11.53
CA GLY A 109 -10.51 -4.66 -10.58
C GLY A 109 -9.62 -5.80 -10.10
N LEU A 110 -10.01 -7.06 -10.29
CA LEU A 110 -9.34 -8.21 -9.68
C LEU A 110 -7.89 -8.34 -10.13
N LYS A 111 -7.60 -8.07 -11.41
CA LYS A 111 -6.22 -8.11 -11.92
C LYS A 111 -5.33 -7.03 -11.29
N PHE A 112 -5.88 -5.84 -11.09
CA PHE A 112 -5.13 -4.73 -10.50
C PHE A 112 -4.90 -4.96 -9.02
N TRP A 113 -5.94 -5.35 -8.27
CA TRP A 113 -5.79 -5.68 -6.86
C TRP A 113 -4.90 -6.91 -6.64
N GLY A 114 -4.98 -7.90 -7.54
CA GLY A 114 -4.04 -9.03 -7.52
C GLY A 114 -2.61 -8.60 -7.73
N HIS A 115 -2.33 -7.71 -8.68
CA HIS A 115 -0.99 -7.12 -8.85
C HIS A 115 -0.51 -6.40 -7.59
N GLU A 116 -1.35 -5.55 -6.99
CA GLU A 116 -1.00 -4.81 -5.78
C GLU A 116 -0.77 -5.74 -4.58
N TRP A 117 -1.53 -6.83 -4.45
CA TRP A 117 -1.29 -7.85 -3.43
C TRP A 117 0.01 -8.61 -3.70
N ASP A 118 0.13 -9.28 -4.85
CA ASP A 118 1.25 -10.17 -5.16
C ASP A 118 2.58 -9.42 -5.09
N LYS A 119 2.62 -8.17 -5.59
CA LYS A 119 3.84 -7.36 -5.63
C LYS A 119 4.13 -6.65 -4.31
N HIS A 120 3.13 -6.10 -3.63
CA HIS A 120 3.34 -5.22 -2.47
C HIS A 120 2.74 -5.77 -1.17
N GLY A 121 1.52 -6.31 -1.21
CA GLY A 121 0.84 -6.85 -0.04
C GLY A 121 1.55 -8.04 0.61
N THR A 122 2.08 -8.97 -0.18
CA THR A 122 2.88 -10.12 0.30
C THR A 122 4.09 -9.67 1.15
N CYS A 123 4.63 -8.48 0.90
CA CYS A 123 5.73 -7.93 1.67
C CYS A 123 5.31 -7.33 3.02
N SER A 124 4.04 -7.46 3.41
CA SER A 124 3.50 -7.00 4.69
C SER A 124 2.84 -8.11 5.52
N GLU A 125 2.97 -9.37 5.10
CA GLU A 125 2.30 -10.52 5.73
C GLU A 125 2.69 -10.76 7.19
N SER A 126 3.86 -10.25 7.63
CA SER A 126 4.24 -10.25 9.03
C SER A 126 3.30 -9.46 9.94
N ILE A 127 2.49 -8.54 9.38
CA ILE A 127 1.57 -7.69 10.15
C ILE A 127 0.16 -7.52 9.55
N LEU A 128 -0.06 -7.91 8.29
CA LEU A 128 -1.33 -7.77 7.58
C LEU A 128 -1.54 -8.96 6.65
N ASP A 129 -2.59 -9.75 6.88
CA ASP A 129 -3.03 -10.70 5.86
C ASP A 129 -3.68 -9.99 4.65
N GLN A 130 -4.09 -10.77 3.64
CA GLN A 130 -4.66 -10.19 2.41
C GLN A 130 -5.90 -9.33 2.68
N GLU A 131 -6.85 -9.78 3.50
CA GLU A 131 -8.05 -9.02 3.78
C GLU A 131 -7.68 -7.74 4.55
N GLU A 132 -6.84 -7.86 5.58
CA GLU A 132 -6.37 -6.75 6.40
C GLU A 132 -5.60 -5.69 5.60
N TYR A 133 -4.79 -6.10 4.62
CA TYR A 133 -4.08 -5.20 3.71
C TYR A 133 -5.05 -4.28 2.95
N PHE A 134 -6.08 -4.86 2.33
CA PHE A 134 -7.09 -4.09 1.61
C PHE A 134 -7.96 -3.25 2.54
N GLU A 135 -8.36 -3.78 3.70
CA GLU A 135 -9.10 -3.02 4.71
C GLU A 135 -8.31 -1.83 5.25
N LYS A 136 -7.01 -2.00 5.47
CA LYS A 136 -6.12 -0.92 5.94
C LYS A 136 -6.06 0.22 4.93
N ALA A 137 -5.87 -0.09 3.65
CA ALA A 137 -5.87 0.90 2.58
C ALA A 137 -7.22 1.63 2.48
N LEU A 138 -8.34 0.90 2.57
CA LEU A 138 -9.69 1.49 2.59
C LEU A 138 -9.90 2.41 3.80
N LYS A 139 -9.38 2.03 4.98
CA LYS A 139 -9.43 2.86 6.19
C LYS A 139 -8.62 4.14 6.04
N LEU A 140 -7.43 4.06 5.44
CA LEU A 140 -6.60 5.21 5.10
C LEU A 140 -7.30 6.14 4.11
N LYS A 141 -7.92 5.60 3.06
CA LYS A 141 -8.72 6.40 2.10
C LYS A 141 -9.89 7.13 2.75
N LYS A 142 -10.55 6.49 3.73
CA LYS A 142 -11.64 7.13 4.50
C LYS A 142 -11.13 8.27 5.38
N LYS A 143 -9.92 8.14 5.93
CA LYS A 143 -9.27 9.14 6.79
C LYS A 143 -8.72 10.31 5.96
N ILE A 144 -8.04 10.03 4.85
CA ILE A 144 -7.31 11.01 4.03
C ILE A 144 -8.15 11.35 2.78
N LYS A 145 -9.10 12.26 2.94
CA LYS A 145 -10.01 12.69 1.86
C LYS A 145 -9.37 13.79 1.01
N LEU A 146 -8.34 13.45 0.22
CA LEU A 146 -7.50 14.42 -0.50
C LEU A 146 -8.30 15.51 -1.24
N LEU A 147 -9.34 15.15 -2.01
CA LEU A 147 -10.14 16.14 -2.72
C LEU A 147 -10.81 17.16 -1.77
N HIS A 148 -11.32 16.69 -0.62
CA HIS A 148 -11.93 17.57 0.38
C HIS A 148 -10.91 18.54 0.98
N ILE A 149 -9.71 18.04 1.27
CA ILE A 149 -8.60 18.83 1.81
C ILE A 149 -8.20 19.92 0.81
N LEU A 150 -8.01 19.55 -0.46
CA LEU A 150 -7.68 20.50 -1.52
C LEU A 150 -8.79 21.54 -1.72
N HIS A 151 -10.06 21.10 -1.72
CA HIS A 151 -11.21 22.00 -1.86
C HIS A 151 -11.30 23.03 -0.72
N LYS A 152 -10.96 22.64 0.51
CA LYS A 152 -10.95 23.54 1.69
C LYS A 152 -9.99 24.72 1.49
N GLU A 153 -8.87 24.48 0.82
CA GLU A 153 -7.87 25.48 0.46
C GLU A 153 -8.08 26.13 -0.91
N GLY A 154 -9.27 25.94 -1.50
CA GLY A 154 -9.64 26.53 -2.79
C GLY A 154 -9.01 25.86 -4.02
N ILE A 155 -8.31 24.74 -3.84
CA ILE A 155 -7.73 23.96 -4.94
C ILE A 155 -8.79 23.00 -5.48
N LYS A 156 -9.24 23.24 -6.72
CA LYS A 156 -10.34 22.51 -7.34
C LYS A 156 -9.89 21.82 -8.62
N PRO A 157 -10.52 20.69 -9.00
CA PRO A 157 -10.28 20.05 -10.29
C PRO A 157 -11.00 20.83 -11.42
N ASP A 158 -10.56 22.05 -11.68
CA ASP A 158 -11.18 23.00 -12.61
C ASP A 158 -10.35 23.25 -13.88
N GLY A 159 -9.27 22.49 -14.07
CA GLY A 159 -8.31 22.69 -15.16
C GLY A 159 -7.39 23.90 -14.96
N GLY A 160 -7.48 24.58 -13.82
CA GLY A 160 -6.56 25.64 -13.42
C GLY A 160 -5.19 25.10 -13.00
N PHE A 161 -4.24 26.01 -12.86
CA PHE A 161 -2.88 25.70 -12.40
C PHE A 161 -2.70 26.09 -10.94
N TYR A 162 -2.12 25.18 -10.17
CA TYR A 162 -1.78 25.38 -8.76
C TYR A 162 -0.31 25.03 -8.56
N SER A 163 0.40 25.79 -7.73
CA SER A 163 1.80 25.45 -7.45
C SER A 163 1.90 24.18 -6.61
N SER A 164 2.97 23.39 -6.82
CA SER A 164 3.23 22.22 -5.98
C SER A 164 3.36 22.57 -4.51
N TYR A 165 3.83 23.78 -4.20
CA TYR A 165 3.88 24.29 -2.82
C TYR A 165 2.48 24.41 -2.21
N GLN A 166 1.52 25.03 -2.91
CA GLN A 166 0.14 25.15 -2.42
C GLN A 166 -0.52 23.78 -2.18
N ILE A 167 -0.34 22.84 -3.10
CA ILE A 167 -0.89 21.47 -2.98
C ILE A 167 -0.29 20.75 -1.75
N LYS A 168 1.04 20.78 -1.61
CA LYS A 168 1.73 20.15 -0.47
C LYS A 168 1.29 20.77 0.85
N LYS A 169 1.26 22.11 0.91
CA LYS A 169 0.89 22.87 2.11
C LYS A 169 -0.55 22.57 2.55
N ALA A 170 -1.49 22.54 1.61
CA ALA A 170 -2.89 22.22 1.89
C ALA A 170 -3.05 20.83 2.53
N ILE A 171 -2.30 19.84 2.04
CA ILE A 171 -2.33 18.49 2.58
C ILE A 171 -1.64 18.44 3.94
N GLU A 172 -0.45 19.01 4.07
CA GLU A 172 0.34 19.08 5.32
C GLU A 172 -0.46 19.68 6.48
N ASP A 173 -1.17 20.77 6.22
CA ASP A 173 -1.93 21.49 7.26
C ASP A 173 -3.12 20.68 7.80
N GLU A 174 -3.62 19.69 7.06
CA GLU A 174 -4.73 18.84 7.52
C GLU A 174 -4.26 17.51 8.11
N ILE A 175 -3.22 16.86 7.55
CA ILE A 175 -2.81 15.52 7.96
C ILE A 175 -1.52 15.50 8.82
N GLU A 176 -0.90 16.65 9.04
CA GLU A 176 0.34 16.83 9.83
C GLU A 176 1.53 15.99 9.30
N VAL A 177 1.48 15.61 8.02
CA VAL A 177 2.52 14.83 7.33
C VAL A 177 2.77 15.44 5.96
N THR A 178 4.04 15.62 5.61
CA THR A 178 4.46 16.07 4.26
C THR A 178 4.16 15.01 3.21
N PRO A 179 3.28 15.29 2.23
CA PRO A 179 3.03 14.36 1.14
C PRO A 179 4.15 14.40 0.12
N ILE A 180 4.39 13.26 -0.51
CA ILE A 180 5.15 13.20 -1.76
C ILE A 180 4.16 13.35 -2.91
N HIS A 181 4.42 14.31 -3.79
CA HIS A 181 3.62 14.59 -4.98
C HIS A 181 4.44 14.23 -6.21
N GLN A 182 3.90 13.35 -7.06
CA GLN A 182 4.50 12.96 -8.33
C GLN A 182 3.63 13.45 -9.49
N LEU A 183 4.26 14.10 -10.47
CA LEU A 183 3.63 14.40 -11.76
C LEU A 183 3.77 13.16 -12.64
N GLN A 184 2.66 12.64 -13.17
CA GLN A 184 2.65 11.62 -14.21
C GLN A 184 2.75 12.27 -15.59
#